data_AF-A0A6P4D3F5-F1
#
_entry.id   AF-A0A6P4D3F5-F1
#
_cell.length_a   1.000
_cell.length_b   1.000
_cell.length_c   1.000
_cell.angle_alpha   90.00
_cell.angle_beta   90.00
_cell.angle_gamma   90.00
#
_symmetry.space_group_name_H-M   'P 1'
#
loop_
_entity.id
_entity.type
_entity.pdbx_description
1 polymer ?
#
loop_
_entity_poly.entity_id
_entity_poly.type
_entity_poly.pdbx_seq_one_letter_code
_entity_poly.pdbx_strand_id
1 'polypeptide(L)'
;MGDALWAYRTTYKTPIEMSPFRIVFGKPCHLPVEIQHRAYWAVKNCNLELKGAGMESKLQLEELECLRLEAYENAQFYKEKAKTFHDQNNRRKSFKIGDEVLVYNSRLRLMLEKLRSRWDGPFKVVDVKPYGVVEVIHLINGIKFKINGHRVKLYHTQAKNAKELEVFLLGEVPK
;
A
#
# COMPACT_ATOMS: atom_id res chain seq x y z
N MET A 1 -12.71 18.72 15.65
CA MET A 1 -12.29 18.39 14.26
C MET A 1 -11.04 19.17 13.82
N GLY A 2 -10.84 20.43 14.25
CA GLY A 2 -9.71 21.27 13.81
C GLY A 2 -8.32 20.77 14.25
N ASP A 3 -8.19 20.24 15.46
CA ASP A 3 -6.87 19.92 16.04
C ASP A 3 -6.14 18.78 15.32
N ALA A 4 -6.85 17.75 14.87
CA ALA A 4 -6.25 16.64 14.13
C ALA A 4 -5.71 17.07 12.77
N LEU A 5 -6.44 17.96 12.07
CA LEU A 5 -6.00 18.49 10.78
C LEU A 5 -4.80 19.43 10.96
N TRP A 6 -4.81 20.25 12.01
CA TRP A 6 -3.69 21.11 12.36
C TRP A 6 -2.43 20.27 12.61
N ALA A 7 -2.52 19.25 13.47
CA ALA A 7 -1.43 18.33 13.74
C ALA A 7 -0.91 17.66 12.45
N TYR A 8 -1.81 17.16 11.59
CA TYR A 8 -1.39 16.56 10.33
C TYR A 8 -0.59 17.52 9.43
N ARG A 9 -0.98 18.80 9.37
CA ARG A 9 -0.33 19.82 8.54
C ARG A 9 1.02 20.29 9.11
N THR A 10 1.15 20.36 10.43
CA THR A 10 2.36 20.87 11.10
C THR A 10 3.38 19.77 11.42
N THR A 11 2.94 18.50 11.49
CA THR A 11 3.84 17.36 11.73
C THR A 11 4.84 17.15 10.59
N TYR A 12 6.07 16.80 10.98
CA TYR A 12 7.12 16.40 10.07
C TYR A 12 6.78 15.06 9.38
N LYS A 13 7.02 14.95 8.08
CA LYS A 13 6.83 13.72 7.30
C LYS A 13 8.17 13.20 6.82
N THR A 14 8.62 12.08 7.37
CA THR A 14 9.89 11.43 6.98
C THR A 14 10.03 11.18 5.47
N PRO A 15 8.99 10.76 4.72
CA PRO A 15 9.13 10.54 3.27
C PRO A 15 9.42 11.80 2.45
N ILE A 16 9.12 12.98 2.98
CA ILE A 16 9.27 14.28 2.31
C ILE A 16 10.33 15.13 3.03
N GLU A 17 10.79 14.68 4.19
CA GLU A 17 11.74 15.36 5.08
C GLU A 17 11.30 16.77 5.52
N MET A 18 9.99 17.05 5.47
CA MET A 18 9.42 18.35 5.85
C MET A 18 7.98 18.21 6.35
N SER A 19 7.43 19.30 6.92
CA SER A 19 6.01 19.39 7.21
C SER A 19 5.21 19.91 6.01
N PRO A 20 3.97 19.44 5.79
CA PRO A 20 3.10 19.96 4.74
C PRO A 20 2.92 21.49 4.81
N PHE A 21 2.88 22.06 6.01
CA PHE A 21 2.80 23.50 6.22
C PHE A 21 4.01 24.24 5.62
N ARG A 22 5.23 23.72 5.83
CA ARG A 22 6.46 24.34 5.33
C ARG A 22 6.53 24.37 3.80
N ILE A 23 6.00 23.36 3.12
CA ILE A 23 5.96 23.29 1.65
C ILE A 23 4.99 24.34 1.06
N VAL A 24 3.92 24.67 1.80
CA VAL A 24 2.90 25.63 1.35
C VAL A 24 3.33 27.07 1.63
N PHE A 25 3.91 27.33 2.81
CA PHE A 25 4.19 28.69 3.29
C PHE A 25 5.69 29.04 3.33
N GLY A 26 6.60 28.12 2.98
CA GLY A 26 8.05 28.30 3.01
C GLY A 26 8.67 28.35 4.39
N LYS A 27 7.86 28.52 5.45
CA LYS A 27 8.32 28.72 6.82
C LYS A 27 7.84 27.60 7.75
N PRO A 28 8.61 27.26 8.79
CA PRO A 28 8.13 26.33 9.82
C PRO A 28 6.86 26.90 10.48
N CYS A 29 5.97 26.01 10.90
CA CYS A 29 4.77 26.40 11.62
C CYS A 29 5.13 26.96 13.00
N HIS A 30 4.67 28.17 13.28
CA HIS A 30 4.77 28.84 14.57
C HIS A 30 3.50 28.60 15.40
N LEU A 31 3.59 28.65 16.73
CA LEU A 31 2.38 28.58 17.57
C LEU A 31 1.42 29.75 17.23
N PRO A 32 0.09 29.58 17.41
CA PRO A 32 -0.90 30.60 17.03
C PRO A 32 -0.62 32.01 17.58
N VAL A 33 -0.05 32.10 18.78
CA VAL A 33 0.36 33.37 19.42
C VAL A 33 1.46 34.10 18.64
N GLU A 34 2.44 33.36 18.12
CA GLU A 34 3.57 33.94 17.38
C GLU A 34 3.11 34.50 16.03
N ILE A 35 2.09 33.90 15.41
CA ILE A 35 1.50 34.37 14.15
C ILE A 35 0.80 35.72 14.35
N GLN A 36 0.02 35.88 15.43
CA GLN A 36 -0.69 37.13 15.72
C GLN A 36 0.26 38.30 15.97
N HIS A 37 1.32 38.08 16.76
CA HIS A 37 2.32 39.12 17.06
C HIS A 37 3.13 39.54 15.82
N ARG A 38 3.49 38.58 14.95
CA ARG A 38 4.19 38.89 13.69
C ARG A 38 3.33 39.67 12.71
N ALA A 39 2.03 39.36 12.61
CA ALA A 39 1.11 40.09 11.75
C ALA A 39 0.99 41.57 12.18
N TYR A 40 0.86 41.83 13.48
CA TYR A 40 0.85 43.19 14.03
C TYR A 40 2.12 43.98 13.68
N TRP A 41 3.29 43.37 13.86
CA TRP A 41 4.59 43.99 13.53
C TRP A 41 4.80 44.22 12.03
N ALA A 42 4.36 43.29 11.19
CA ALA A 42 4.44 43.44 9.74
C ALA A 42 3.62 44.65 9.28
N VAL A 43 2.36 44.77 9.72
CA VAL A 43 1.49 45.93 9.38
C VAL A 43 2.12 47.25 9.81
N LYS A 44 2.81 47.27 10.96
CA LYS A 44 3.51 48.47 11.45
C LYS A 44 4.71 48.85 10.56
N ASN A 45 5.40 47.88 9.97
CA ASN A 45 6.62 48.10 9.18
C ASN A 45 6.37 48.23 7.66
N CYS A 46 5.27 47.67 7.13
CA CYS A 46 4.95 47.64 5.69
C CYS A 46 4.71 49.03 5.05
N ASN A 47 4.68 50.12 5.83
CA ASN A 47 4.39 51.46 5.32
C ASN A 47 5.60 52.24 4.78
N LEU A 48 6.83 51.70 4.82
CA LEU A 48 8.04 52.52 4.61
C LEU A 48 8.80 52.31 3.28
N GLU A 49 8.87 51.10 2.70
CA GLU A 49 9.68 50.85 1.48
C GLU A 49 9.13 49.79 0.52
N LEU A 50 8.41 50.24 -0.51
CA LEU A 50 7.76 49.37 -1.50
C LEU A 50 8.73 48.59 -2.41
N LYS A 51 9.85 49.22 -2.83
CA LYS A 51 10.80 48.62 -3.79
C LYS A 51 11.63 47.50 -3.16
N GLY A 52 12.08 47.67 -1.91
CA GLY A 52 12.79 46.64 -1.15
C GLY A 52 11.90 45.43 -0.88
N ALA A 53 10.64 45.67 -0.48
CA ALA A 53 9.65 44.62 -0.24
C ALA A 53 9.36 43.75 -1.47
N GLY A 54 9.41 44.33 -2.68
CA GLY A 54 9.23 43.58 -3.92
C GLY A 54 10.36 42.60 -4.23
N MET A 55 11.62 43.02 -4.03
CA MET A 55 12.78 42.14 -4.21
C MET A 55 12.79 41.01 -3.17
N GLU A 56 12.51 41.32 -1.92
CA GLU A 56 12.41 40.35 -0.82
C GLU A 56 11.32 39.30 -1.09
N SER A 57 10.15 39.73 -1.56
CA SER A 57 9.06 38.80 -1.90
C SER A 57 9.44 37.86 -3.04
N LYS A 58 10.19 38.35 -4.05
CA LYS A 58 10.67 37.52 -5.15
C LYS A 58 11.66 36.47 -4.67
N LEU A 59 12.58 36.84 -3.78
CA LEU A 59 13.56 35.92 -3.19
C LEU A 59 12.86 34.83 -2.35
N GLN A 60 11.86 35.21 -1.54
CA GLN A 60 11.08 34.24 -0.75
C GLN A 60 10.29 33.25 -1.61
N LEU A 61 9.82 33.67 -2.79
CA LEU A 61 9.15 32.76 -3.74
C LEU A 61 10.14 31.75 -4.33
N GLU A 62 11.34 32.19 -4.70
CA GLU A 62 12.40 31.32 -5.21
C GLU A 62 12.81 30.27 -4.16
N GLU A 63 13.03 30.69 -2.91
CA GLU A 63 13.32 29.78 -1.79
C GLU A 63 12.22 28.72 -1.62
N LEU A 64 10.97 29.15 -1.76
CA LEU A 64 9.80 28.28 -1.62
C LEU A 64 9.69 27.28 -2.79
N GLU A 65 10.11 27.65 -4.00
CA GLU A 65 10.26 26.72 -5.13
C GLU A 65 11.37 25.70 -4.90
N CYS A 66 12.53 26.12 -4.37
CA CYS A 66 13.61 25.21 -3.99
C CYS A 66 13.14 24.16 -2.96
N LEU A 67 12.44 24.60 -1.90
CA LEU A 67 11.87 23.69 -0.90
C LEU A 67 10.90 22.68 -1.51
N ARG A 68 10.07 23.11 -2.48
CA ARG A 68 9.15 22.20 -3.17
C ARG A 68 9.89 21.19 -4.02
N LEU A 69 10.95 21.59 -4.71
CA LEU A 69 11.76 20.69 -5.53
C LEU A 69 12.42 19.61 -4.67
N GLU A 70 13.07 20.02 -3.57
CA GLU A 70 13.68 19.11 -2.58
C GLU A 70 12.66 18.10 -2.02
N ALA A 71 11.47 18.59 -1.66
CA ALA A 71 10.36 17.73 -1.21
C ALA A 71 9.96 16.67 -2.25
N TYR A 72 9.91 17.05 -3.53
CA TYR A 72 9.55 16.13 -4.61
C TYR A 72 10.63 15.07 -4.85
N GLU A 73 11.89 15.48 -4.87
CA GLU A 73 13.04 14.56 -5.02
C GLU A 73 13.09 13.54 -3.88
N ASN A 74 12.95 14.01 -2.63
CA ASN A 74 12.90 13.15 -1.44
C ASN A 74 11.73 12.17 -1.50
N ALA A 75 10.54 12.65 -1.87
CA ALA A 75 9.35 11.80 -1.99
C ALA A 75 9.50 10.76 -3.11
N GLN A 76 10.14 11.11 -4.22
CA GLN A 76 10.44 10.19 -5.31
C GLN A 76 11.39 9.10 -4.84
N PHE A 77 12.50 9.48 -4.23
CA PHE A 77 13.50 8.54 -3.73
C PHE A 77 12.94 7.60 -2.66
N TYR A 78 12.12 8.10 -1.73
CA TYR A 78 11.45 7.27 -0.74
C TYR A 78 10.52 6.24 -1.40
N LYS A 79 9.73 6.65 -2.38
CA LYS A 79 8.83 5.74 -3.13
C LYS A 79 9.62 4.69 -3.91
N GLU A 80 10.73 5.07 -4.52
CA GLU A 80 11.61 4.15 -5.25
C GLU A 80 12.21 3.12 -4.30
N LYS A 81 12.75 3.54 -3.15
CA LYS A 81 13.25 2.63 -2.10
C LYS A 81 12.16 1.70 -1.55
N ALA A 82 10.99 2.24 -1.27
CA ALA A 82 9.87 1.44 -0.78
C ALA A 82 9.43 0.41 -1.83
N LYS A 83 9.42 0.79 -3.11
CA LYS A 83 9.11 -0.10 -4.23
C LYS A 83 10.17 -1.19 -4.39
N THR A 84 11.47 -0.85 -4.39
CA THR A 84 12.53 -1.86 -4.54
C THR A 84 12.51 -2.86 -3.39
N PHE A 85 12.32 -2.39 -2.15
CA PHE A 85 12.15 -3.26 -0.99
C PHE A 85 10.92 -4.17 -1.12
N HIS A 86 9.78 -3.61 -1.54
CA HIS A 86 8.55 -4.37 -1.76
C HIS A 86 8.72 -5.43 -2.85
N ASP A 87 9.30 -5.05 -3.99
CA ASP A 87 9.51 -5.92 -5.14
C ASP A 87 10.51 -7.04 -4.84
N GLN A 88 11.55 -6.77 -4.03
CA GLN A 88 12.48 -7.78 -3.55
C GLN A 88 11.80 -8.82 -2.65
N ASN A 89 10.90 -8.39 -1.77
CA ASN A 89 10.18 -9.31 -0.87
C ASN A 89 8.97 -9.99 -1.52
N ASN A 90 8.54 -9.51 -2.70
CA ASN A 90 7.39 -10.07 -3.39
C ASN A 90 7.73 -11.43 -4.02
N ARG A 91 7.19 -12.51 -3.42
CA ARG A 91 7.33 -13.86 -3.97
C ARG A 91 6.57 -13.97 -5.30
N ARG A 92 7.30 -14.09 -6.40
CA ARG A 92 6.71 -14.33 -7.72
C ARG A 92 5.97 -15.66 -7.73
N LYS A 93 4.68 -15.62 -8.03
CA LYS A 93 3.85 -16.80 -8.26
C LYS A 93 3.66 -16.95 -9.77
N SER A 94 4.19 -18.02 -10.34
CA SER A 94 3.89 -18.42 -11.71
C SER A 94 2.84 -19.51 -11.67
N PHE A 95 1.85 -19.40 -12.57
CA PHE A 95 0.79 -20.38 -12.74
C PHE A 95 0.80 -20.82 -14.20
N LYS A 96 0.53 -22.09 -14.45
CA LYS A 96 0.33 -22.66 -15.78
C LYS A 96 -1.14 -22.98 -15.98
N ILE A 97 -1.56 -23.00 -17.24
CA ILE A 97 -2.90 -23.47 -17.60
C ILE A 97 -3.03 -24.93 -17.17
N GLY A 98 -4.10 -25.23 -16.43
CA GLY A 98 -4.39 -26.56 -15.92
C GLY A 98 -3.96 -26.81 -14.47
N ASP A 99 -3.19 -25.90 -13.85
CA ASP A 99 -2.80 -26.02 -12.44
C ASP A 99 -4.03 -25.99 -11.51
N GLU A 100 -3.99 -26.77 -10.44
CA GLU A 100 -4.95 -26.69 -9.33
C GLU A 100 -4.50 -25.62 -8.33
N VAL A 101 -5.41 -24.72 -7.97
CA VAL A 101 -5.11 -23.58 -7.12
C VAL A 101 -6.22 -23.33 -6.11
N LEU A 102 -5.82 -22.87 -4.92
CA LEU A 102 -6.72 -22.38 -3.88
C LEU A 102 -6.94 -20.87 -4.04
N VAL A 103 -8.15 -20.42 -3.74
CA VAL A 103 -8.55 -19.02 -3.85
C VAL A 103 -8.80 -18.43 -2.47
N TYR A 104 -8.23 -17.25 -2.19
CA TYR A 104 -8.45 -16.58 -0.91
C TYR A 104 -9.80 -15.85 -0.84
N ASN A 105 -10.61 -16.17 0.16
CA ASN A 105 -11.91 -15.54 0.42
C ASN A 105 -11.77 -14.32 1.36
N SER A 106 -11.99 -13.12 0.82
CA SER A 106 -11.91 -11.86 1.60
C SER A 106 -13.20 -11.52 2.34
N ARG A 107 -14.32 -12.16 2.02
CA ARG A 107 -15.63 -11.84 2.61
C ARG A 107 -15.85 -12.54 3.96
N LEU A 108 -14.99 -13.49 4.32
CA LEU A 108 -14.98 -14.14 5.63
C LEU A 108 -14.43 -13.18 6.69
N ARG A 109 -15.30 -12.29 7.16
CA ARG A 109 -14.97 -11.18 8.06
C ARG A 109 -14.55 -11.67 9.46
N LEU A 110 -15.19 -12.72 9.97
CA LEU A 110 -14.90 -13.37 11.25
C LEU A 110 -15.36 -14.84 11.13
N MET A 111 -14.44 -15.79 11.30
CA MET A 111 -14.82 -17.20 11.41
C MET A 111 -15.24 -17.46 12.86
N LEU A 112 -16.53 -17.69 13.07
CA LEU A 112 -17.10 -17.98 14.41
C LEU A 112 -16.62 -19.33 14.96
N GLU A 113 -16.21 -20.23 14.06
CA GLU A 113 -15.61 -21.52 14.38
C GLU A 113 -14.07 -21.43 14.27
N LYS A 114 -13.37 -21.88 15.31
CA LYS A 114 -11.92 -22.06 15.28
C LYS A 114 -11.57 -23.10 14.19
N LEU A 115 -10.42 -22.94 13.52
CA LEU A 115 -9.81 -23.89 12.57
C LEU A 115 -10.33 -23.92 11.11
N ARG A 116 -11.21 -23.03 10.65
CA ARG A 116 -11.48 -22.94 9.19
C ARG A 116 -10.39 -22.14 8.47
N SER A 117 -9.97 -22.58 7.29
CA SER A 117 -9.04 -21.84 6.43
C SER A 117 -9.81 -20.82 5.58
N ARG A 118 -9.23 -19.64 5.33
CA ARG A 118 -9.81 -18.65 4.39
C ARG A 118 -9.53 -18.98 2.91
N TRP A 119 -9.02 -20.17 2.65
CA TRP A 119 -8.67 -20.65 1.32
C TRP A 119 -9.76 -21.60 0.86
N ASP A 120 -10.50 -21.19 -0.15
CA ASP A 120 -11.56 -22.00 -0.75
C ASP A 120 -10.95 -22.89 -1.83
N GLY A 121 -11.43 -24.14 -1.85
CA GLY A 121 -11.43 -25.20 -2.88
C GLY A 121 -10.30 -25.30 -3.91
N PRO A 122 -10.04 -26.50 -4.47
CA PRO A 122 -9.23 -26.61 -5.66
C PRO A 122 -10.01 -26.08 -6.88
N PHE A 123 -9.50 -25.00 -7.48
CA PHE A 123 -9.95 -24.46 -8.75
C PHE A 123 -8.91 -24.77 -9.83
N LYS A 124 -9.34 -24.89 -11.09
CA LYS A 124 -8.42 -25.13 -12.20
C LYS A 124 -8.13 -23.84 -12.96
N VAL A 125 -6.86 -23.56 -13.21
CA VAL A 125 -6.45 -22.38 -13.98
C VAL A 125 -6.80 -22.59 -15.46
N VAL A 126 -7.56 -21.64 -16.02
CA VAL A 126 -7.97 -21.65 -17.44
C VAL A 126 -7.05 -20.78 -18.27
N ASP A 127 -6.74 -19.58 -17.77
CA ASP A 127 -5.91 -18.61 -18.46
C ASP A 127 -5.12 -17.77 -17.44
N VAL A 128 -3.92 -17.35 -17.83
CA VAL A 128 -3.03 -16.53 -17.01
C VAL A 128 -2.59 -15.34 -17.82
N LYS A 129 -2.95 -14.15 -17.33
CA LYS A 129 -2.70 -12.91 -18.05
C LYS A 129 -1.36 -12.31 -17.64
N PRO A 130 -0.68 -11.59 -18.55
CA PRO A 130 0.65 -11.04 -18.28
C PRO A 130 0.67 -10.05 -17.10
N TYR A 131 -0.47 -9.42 -16.79
CA TYR A 131 -0.64 -8.51 -15.67
C TYR A 131 -0.95 -9.19 -14.32
N GLY A 132 -0.81 -10.52 -14.23
CA GLY A 132 -0.93 -11.27 -12.97
C GLY A 132 -2.37 -11.61 -12.55
N VAL A 133 -3.35 -11.42 -13.43
CA VAL A 133 -4.72 -11.91 -13.21
C VAL A 133 -4.82 -13.34 -13.74
N VAL A 134 -5.45 -14.19 -12.95
CA VAL A 134 -5.66 -15.61 -13.23
C VAL A 134 -7.16 -15.83 -13.41
N GLU A 135 -7.53 -16.47 -14.51
CA GLU A 135 -8.87 -16.98 -14.73
C GLU A 135 -8.94 -18.41 -14.21
N VAL A 136 -9.90 -18.67 -13.33
CA VAL A 136 -10.07 -19.95 -12.65
C VAL A 136 -11.47 -20.47 -12.86
N ILE A 137 -11.60 -21.78 -13.00
CA ILE A 137 -12.87 -22.48 -13.12
C ILE A 137 -13.09 -23.38 -11.90
N HIS A 138 -14.31 -23.35 -11.37
CA HIS A 138 -14.74 -24.32 -10.38
C HIS A 138 -15.08 -25.65 -11.07
N LEU A 139 -14.49 -26.76 -10.61
CA LEU A 139 -14.65 -28.08 -11.24
C LEU A 139 -16.11 -28.58 -11.20
N ILE A 140 -16.78 -28.40 -10.06
CA ILE A 140 -18.17 -28.86 -9.86
C ILE A 140 -19.19 -27.94 -10.53
N ASN A 141 -19.07 -26.62 -10.33
CA ASN A 141 -20.10 -25.67 -10.77
C ASN A 141 -19.88 -25.14 -12.20
N GLY A 142 -18.70 -25.38 -12.80
CA GLY A 142 -18.34 -24.86 -14.12
C GLY A 142 -18.19 -23.33 -14.21
N ILE A 143 -18.35 -22.61 -13.09
CA ILE A 143 -18.29 -21.15 -13.04
C ILE A 143 -16.85 -20.69 -13.25
N LYS A 144 -16.65 -19.79 -14.22
CA LYS A 144 -15.38 -19.13 -14.50
C LYS A 144 -15.37 -17.71 -13.94
N PHE A 145 -14.27 -17.31 -13.30
CA PHE A 145 -14.12 -15.94 -12.82
C PHE A 145 -12.64 -15.51 -12.77
N LYS A 146 -12.43 -14.19 -12.76
CA LYS A 146 -11.12 -13.54 -12.78
C LYS A 146 -10.69 -13.17 -11.36
N ILE A 147 -9.46 -13.49 -11.00
CA ILE A 147 -8.90 -13.20 -9.67
C ILE A 147 -7.48 -12.64 -9.82
N ASN A 148 -7.09 -11.74 -8.93
CA ASN A 148 -5.70 -11.35 -8.80
C ASN A 148 -4.84 -12.54 -8.33
N GLY A 149 -3.79 -12.89 -9.06
CA GLY A 149 -2.87 -13.99 -8.76
C GLY A 149 -2.20 -13.89 -7.39
N HIS A 150 -2.08 -12.69 -6.80
CA HIS A 150 -1.64 -12.53 -5.41
C HIS A 150 -2.53 -13.29 -4.42
N ARG A 151 -3.83 -13.40 -4.71
CA ARG A 151 -4.85 -14.08 -3.89
C ARG A 151 -5.04 -15.56 -4.22
N VAL A 152 -4.17 -16.09 -5.08
CA VAL A 152 -4.19 -17.49 -5.53
C VAL A 152 -2.97 -18.20 -4.95
N LYS A 153 -3.11 -19.48 -4.61
CA LYS A 153 -2.01 -20.31 -4.13
C LYS A 153 -2.06 -21.67 -4.82
N LEU A 154 -0.93 -22.17 -5.31
CA LEU A 154 -0.82 -23.51 -5.89
C LEU A 154 -1.27 -24.57 -4.88
N TYR A 155 -2.23 -25.39 -5.29
CA TYR A 155 -2.65 -26.56 -4.55
C TYR A 155 -1.67 -27.69 -4.88
N HIS A 156 -0.88 -28.10 -3.89
CA HIS A 156 0.07 -29.19 -4.06
C HIS A 156 -0.66 -30.46 -3.68
N THR A 157 -1.22 -31.13 -4.69
CA THR A 157 -1.64 -32.52 -4.54
C THR A 157 -0.35 -33.33 -4.43
N GLN A 158 0.19 -33.47 -3.22
CA GLN A 158 1.18 -34.51 -2.99
C GLN A 158 0.50 -35.79 -3.46
N ALA A 159 1.04 -36.42 -4.50
CA ALA A 159 0.81 -37.83 -4.72
C ALA A 159 1.32 -38.50 -3.45
N LYS A 160 0.42 -38.71 -2.49
CA LYS A 160 0.62 -39.76 -1.50
C LYS A 160 0.88 -40.99 -2.36
N ASN A 161 2.13 -41.44 -2.36
CA ASN A 161 2.52 -42.66 -3.05
C ASN A 161 1.42 -43.70 -2.78
N ALA A 162 0.91 -44.33 -3.82
CA ALA A 162 -0.23 -45.25 -3.78
C ALA A 162 -0.05 -46.45 -2.79
N LYS A 163 1.10 -46.56 -2.13
CA LYS A 163 1.43 -47.59 -1.14
C LYS A 163 0.84 -47.36 0.25
N GLU A 164 0.44 -46.14 0.63
CA GLU A 164 -0.16 -45.90 1.97
C GLU A 164 -1.68 -46.10 2.02
N LEU A 165 -2.37 -46.11 0.87
CA LEU A 165 -3.83 -46.28 0.83
C LEU A 165 -4.26 -47.77 0.90
N GLU A 166 -3.39 -48.71 0.52
CA GLU A 166 -3.67 -50.15 0.66
C GLU A 166 -3.65 -50.63 2.13
N VAL A 167 -2.90 -49.95 3.01
CA VAL A 167 -2.81 -50.35 4.43
C VAL A 167 -4.10 -50.06 5.19
N PHE A 168 -4.95 -49.14 4.72
CA PHE A 168 -6.23 -48.80 5.38
C PHE A 168 -7.43 -49.62 4.93
N LEU A 169 -7.28 -50.50 3.92
CA LEU A 169 -8.38 -51.35 3.41
C LEU A 169 -8.26 -52.84 3.78
N LEU A 170 -7.17 -53.28 4.43
CA LEU A 170 -6.96 -54.69 4.83
C LEU A 170 -7.11 -54.90 6.34
N GLY A 171 -8.18 -54.36 6.91
CA GLY A 171 -8.57 -54.55 8.30
C GLY A 171 -9.99 -55.09 8.45
N GLU A 172 -10.45 -55.97 7.56
CA GLU A 172 -11.66 -56.75 7.82
C GLU A 172 -11.35 -57.84 8.85
N VAL A 173 -12.00 -57.74 10.01
CA VAL A 173 -11.96 -58.70 11.12
C VAL A 173 -12.74 -59.96 10.72
N PRO A 174 -12.19 -61.19 10.83
CA PRO A 174 -12.97 -62.39 10.61
C PRO A 174 -13.78 -62.74 11.87
N LYS A 175 -15.00 -63.23 11.59
CA LYS A 175 -16.07 -63.81 12.44
C LYS A 175 -15.73 -64.23 13.87
#